data_AF-A0A2W7B4X7-F1
#
_entry.id   AF-A0A2W7B4X7-F1
#
_cell.length_a   1.000
_cell.length_b   1.000
_cell.length_c   1.000
_cell.angle_alpha   90.00
_cell.angle_beta   90.00
_cell.angle_gamma   90.00
#
_symmetry.space_group_name_H-M   'P 1'
#
loop_
_entity.id
_entity.type
_entity.pdbx_description
1 polymer ?
#
loop_
_entity_poly.entity_id
_entity_poly.type
_entity_poly.pdbx_seq_one_letter_code
_entity_poly.pdbx_strand_id
1 'polypeptide(L)'
;MTTNKIEANRNIFSKLSNFSHEASNRDTHYDTSLRFFIATNEDEQDWLIKIKIEHQKKISDKVKFALLKYNEKLYYVTVGIDTSDRNDEAFNTLKQYGLKETEINAGIFTNLIFTLDISVAKQADPLEIIDTIFTEEKPRSDESYPYKLKDIQPFFDNLFFFEIDVDCTLAS
;
A
#
# COMPACT_ATOMS: atom_id res chain seq x y z
N MET A 1 -11.71 12.23 1.39
CA MET A 1 -12.75 11.31 0.88
C MET A 1 -12.66 10.02 1.71
N THR A 2 -13.79 9.43 2.08
CA THR A 2 -13.81 8.15 2.80
C THR A 2 -13.55 7.02 1.79
N THR A 3 -12.57 6.16 2.02
CA THR A 3 -12.22 5.09 1.07
C THR A 3 -13.25 3.98 1.09
N ASN A 4 -13.77 3.61 -0.08
CA ASN A 4 -14.62 2.45 -0.25
C ASN A 4 -13.75 1.18 -0.30
N LYS A 5 -13.90 0.29 0.70
CA LYS A 5 -13.15 -0.97 0.81
C LYS A 5 -13.19 -1.80 -0.47
N ILE A 6 -14.37 -1.90 -1.08
CA ILE A 6 -14.58 -2.71 -2.27
C ILE A 6 -13.78 -2.15 -3.46
N GLU A 7 -13.83 -0.84 -3.63
CA GLU A 7 -13.15 -0.14 -4.71
C GLU A 7 -11.63 -0.18 -4.54
N ALA A 8 -11.14 0.03 -3.32
CA ALA A 8 -9.71 -0.04 -3.01
C ALA A 8 -9.13 -1.42 -3.28
N ASN A 9 -9.82 -2.49 -2.84
CA ASN A 9 -9.37 -3.85 -3.13
C ASN A 9 -9.43 -4.15 -4.64
N ARG A 10 -10.53 -3.80 -5.32
CA ARG A 10 -10.62 -3.97 -6.78
C ARG A 10 -9.45 -3.29 -7.48
N ASN A 11 -9.12 -2.06 -7.11
CA ASN A 11 -7.99 -1.32 -7.69
C ASN A 11 -6.65 -2.06 -7.51
N ILE A 12 -6.37 -2.55 -6.31
CA ILE A 12 -5.14 -3.30 -5.99
C ILE A 12 -5.02 -4.55 -6.86
N PHE A 13 -6.06 -5.40 -6.89
CA PHE A 13 -5.99 -6.65 -7.63
C PHE A 13 -6.04 -6.45 -9.14
N SER A 14 -6.71 -5.40 -9.64
CA SER A 14 -6.63 -5.02 -11.05
C SER A 14 -5.22 -4.56 -11.45
N LYS A 15 -4.50 -3.81 -10.59
CA LYS A 15 -3.10 -3.44 -10.83
C LYS A 15 -2.20 -4.68 -10.96
N LEU A 16 -2.35 -5.65 -10.06
CA LEU A 16 -1.59 -6.91 -10.10
C LEU A 16 -1.94 -7.74 -11.34
N SER A 17 -3.23 -7.89 -11.66
CA SER A 17 -3.69 -8.63 -12.84
C SER A 17 -3.15 -8.02 -14.13
N ASN A 18 -3.27 -6.70 -14.29
CA ASN A 18 -2.78 -5.99 -15.46
C ASN A 18 -1.26 -6.13 -15.61
N PHE A 19 -0.51 -5.97 -14.51
CA PHE A 19 0.96 -6.12 -14.53
C PHE A 19 1.37 -7.55 -14.94
N SER A 20 0.73 -8.57 -14.38
CA SER A 20 0.99 -9.96 -14.73
C SER A 20 0.63 -10.27 -16.18
N HIS A 21 -0.48 -9.72 -16.69
CA HIS A 21 -0.92 -9.92 -18.07
C HIS A 21 0.04 -9.27 -19.07
N GLU A 22 0.42 -8.00 -18.86
CA GLU A 22 1.34 -7.25 -19.72
C GLU A 22 2.71 -7.92 -19.82
N ALA A 23 3.21 -8.52 -18.74
CA ALA A 23 4.56 -9.08 -18.70
C ALA A 23 4.63 -10.56 -19.11
N SER A 24 3.55 -11.33 -18.95
CA SER A 24 3.55 -12.78 -19.24
C SER A 24 3.17 -13.14 -20.67
N ASN A 25 2.63 -12.20 -21.48
CA ASN A 25 2.05 -12.47 -22.81
C ASN A 25 1.03 -13.63 -22.82
N ARG A 26 0.44 -13.97 -21.66
CA ARG A 26 -0.60 -14.98 -21.55
C ARG A 26 -1.96 -14.32 -21.71
N ASP A 27 -2.84 -14.90 -22.52
CA ASP A 27 -4.25 -14.47 -22.70
C ASP A 27 -5.14 -14.70 -21.45
N THR A 28 -4.54 -14.81 -20.26
CA THR A 28 -5.26 -14.96 -19.00
C THR A 28 -5.58 -13.57 -18.43
N HIS A 29 -6.78 -13.07 -18.74
CA HIS A 29 -7.39 -11.99 -17.96
C HIS A 29 -8.02 -12.60 -16.69
N TYR A 30 -7.44 -12.28 -15.53
CA TYR A 30 -8.03 -12.70 -14.26
C TYR A 30 -9.23 -11.82 -13.93
N ASP A 31 -10.37 -12.46 -13.68
CA ASP A 31 -11.56 -11.77 -13.21
C ASP A 31 -11.32 -11.24 -11.78
N THR A 32 -10.93 -9.97 -11.68
CA THR A 32 -10.71 -9.28 -10.41
C THR A 32 -12.02 -8.76 -9.79
N SER A 33 -13.18 -9.19 -10.30
CA SER A 33 -14.48 -8.74 -9.77
C SER A 33 -14.66 -9.23 -8.34
N LEU A 34 -14.60 -8.32 -7.35
CA LEU A 34 -15.05 -8.44 -5.94
C LEU A 34 -14.57 -9.64 -5.10
N ARG A 35 -13.85 -10.59 -5.68
CA ARG A 35 -13.47 -11.86 -5.08
C ARG A 35 -12.23 -11.71 -4.23
N PHE A 36 -11.27 -10.90 -4.64
CA PHE A 36 -10.00 -10.77 -3.92
C PHE A 36 -10.02 -9.55 -3.01
N PHE A 37 -9.62 -9.74 -1.76
CA PHE A 37 -9.45 -8.65 -0.81
C PHE A 37 -8.31 -8.93 0.18
N ILE A 38 -7.66 -7.87 0.65
CA ILE A 38 -6.73 -7.94 1.77
C ILE A 38 -7.56 -8.03 3.05
N ALA A 39 -7.37 -9.10 3.83
CA ALA A 39 -8.07 -9.31 5.08
C ALA A 39 -7.67 -8.25 6.11
N THR A 40 -8.68 -7.73 6.82
CA THR A 40 -8.53 -6.65 7.81
C THR A 40 -9.36 -6.97 9.05
N ASN A 41 -8.79 -6.81 10.24
CA ASN A 41 -9.54 -6.79 11.50
C ASN A 41 -10.32 -5.47 11.68
N GLU A 42 -11.04 -5.29 12.80
CA GLU A 42 -11.86 -4.10 13.06
C GLU A 42 -11.02 -2.81 13.12
N ASP A 43 -9.88 -2.83 13.82
CA ASP A 43 -8.99 -1.67 13.93
C ASP A 43 -8.38 -1.29 12.56
N GLU A 44 -7.97 -2.29 11.77
CA GLU A 44 -7.45 -2.08 10.43
C GLU A 44 -8.53 -1.54 9.48
N GLN A 45 -9.79 -1.97 9.63
CA GLN A 45 -10.89 -1.39 8.86
C GLN A 45 -11.08 0.09 9.18
N ASP A 46 -10.88 0.48 10.43
CA ASP A 46 -10.95 1.87 10.84
C ASP A 46 -9.90 2.73 10.12
N TRP A 47 -8.65 2.25 10.08
CA TRP A 47 -7.57 2.87 9.29
C TRP A 47 -7.93 2.98 7.81
N LEU A 48 -8.45 1.90 7.22
CA LEU A 48 -8.84 1.88 5.82
C LEU A 48 -9.84 2.98 5.48
N ILE A 49 -10.80 3.23 6.37
CA ILE A 49 -11.94 4.13 6.11
C ILE A 49 -11.62 5.57 6.49
N LYS A 50 -10.92 5.80 7.61
CA LYS A 50 -10.81 7.11 8.25
C LYS A 50 -9.53 7.89 7.97
N ILE A 51 -8.51 7.28 7.34
CA ILE A 51 -7.33 8.04 6.89
C ILE A 51 -7.79 9.16 5.94
N LYS A 52 -7.34 10.39 6.21
CA LYS A 52 -7.56 11.55 5.34
C LYS A 52 -6.23 12.02 4.78
N ILE A 53 -6.15 12.19 3.46
CA ILE A 53 -5.03 12.89 2.82
C ILE A 53 -5.27 14.39 2.96
N GLU A 54 -4.39 15.06 3.70
CA GLU A 54 -4.38 16.52 3.83
C GLU A 54 -3.60 17.13 2.66
N HIS A 55 -2.41 16.59 2.37
CA HIS A 55 -1.57 17.03 1.26
C HIS A 55 -0.90 15.84 0.58
N GLN A 56 -0.70 15.97 -0.73
CA GLN A 56 0.08 15.03 -1.52
C GLN A 56 1.02 15.77 -2.46
N LYS A 57 2.21 15.24 -2.65
CA LYS A 57 3.20 15.73 -3.61
C LYS A 57 3.75 14.56 -4.41
N LYS A 58 3.51 14.60 -5.72
CA LYS A 58 4.12 13.67 -6.69
C LYS A 58 5.40 14.30 -7.23
N ILE A 59 6.54 13.64 -7.02
CA ILE A 59 7.82 14.05 -7.62
C ILE A 59 8.01 13.33 -8.96
N SER A 60 7.67 12.04 -9.00
CA SER A 60 7.62 11.24 -10.22
C SER A 60 6.48 10.21 -10.11
N ASP A 61 6.31 9.37 -11.13
CA ASP A 61 5.35 8.27 -11.05
C ASP A 61 5.65 7.29 -9.92
N LYS A 62 6.93 7.13 -9.57
CA LYS A 62 7.39 6.23 -8.51
C LYS A 62 7.51 6.90 -7.15
N VAL A 63 7.92 8.17 -7.12
CA VAL A 63 8.24 8.87 -5.86
C VAL A 63 7.13 9.83 -5.50
N LYS A 64 6.43 9.51 -4.42
CA LYS A 64 5.29 10.27 -3.90
C LYS A 64 5.44 10.49 -2.41
N PHE A 65 4.90 11.61 -1.96
CA PHE A 65 4.84 12.01 -0.57
C PHE A 65 3.42 12.40 -0.19
N ALA A 66 3.01 12.08 1.03
CA ALA A 66 1.72 12.50 1.54
C ALA A 66 1.79 12.87 3.02
N LEU A 67 1.01 13.88 3.39
CA LEU A 67 0.64 14.18 4.77
C LEU A 67 -0.79 13.72 4.98
N LEU A 68 -0.99 12.97 6.05
CA LEU A 68 -2.23 12.29 6.37
C LEU A 68 -2.68 12.66 7.77
N LYS A 69 -3.98 12.62 8.00
CA LYS A 69 -4.59 12.75 9.32
C LYS A 69 -5.40 11.51 9.67
N TYR A 70 -5.20 10.98 10.86
CA TYR A 70 -6.00 9.90 11.44
C TYR A 70 -6.09 10.08 12.95
N ASN A 71 -7.30 10.07 13.51
CA ASN A 71 -7.58 10.29 14.94
C ASN A 71 -6.83 11.51 15.52
N GLU A 72 -6.95 12.66 14.86
CA GLU A 72 -6.27 13.93 15.21
C GLU A 72 -4.74 13.91 15.19
N LYS A 73 -4.11 12.77 14.86
CA LYS A 73 -2.67 12.66 14.65
C LYS A 73 -2.30 12.88 13.19
N LEU A 74 -1.09 13.41 12.99
CA LEU A 74 -0.52 13.64 11.67
C LEU A 74 0.50 12.55 11.34
N TYR A 75 0.48 12.11 10.08
CA TYR A 75 1.39 11.12 9.56
C TYR A 75 2.01 11.60 8.25
N TYR A 76 3.26 11.20 8.04
CA TYR A 76 3.99 11.42 6.81
C TYR A 76 4.25 10.09 6.11
N VAL A 77 4.00 10.05 4.81
CA VAL A 77 4.21 8.87 3.98
C VAL A 77 5.15 9.17 2.85
N THR A 78 6.04 8.23 2.61
CA THR A 78 6.91 8.20 1.43
C THR A 78 6.65 6.92 0.64
N VAL A 79 6.64 7.05 -0.69
CA VAL A 79 6.46 5.96 -1.64
C VAL A 79 7.65 5.90 -2.58
N GLY A 80 8.14 4.70 -2.87
CA GLY A 80 9.12 4.44 -3.94
C GLY A 80 10.52 4.98 -3.67
N ILE A 81 10.85 5.28 -2.40
CA ILE A 81 12.22 5.53 -1.97
C ILE A 81 12.86 4.17 -1.68
N ASP A 82 13.99 3.92 -2.33
CA ASP A 82 14.81 2.75 -2.05
C ASP A 82 15.76 3.09 -0.90
N THR A 83 15.41 2.67 0.31
CA THR A 83 16.31 2.69 1.48
C THR A 83 16.72 1.26 1.82
N SER A 84 17.23 0.54 0.82
CA SER A 84 17.78 -0.82 0.94
C SER A 84 18.77 -0.95 2.12
N ASP A 85 19.37 0.15 2.58
CA ASP A 85 19.97 0.25 3.91
C ASP A 85 19.09 1.08 4.86
N ARG A 86 18.44 0.42 5.83
CA ARG A 86 17.82 1.12 6.99
C ARG A 86 18.84 1.84 7.89
N ASN A 87 20.13 1.65 7.60
CA ASN A 87 21.24 2.41 8.17
C ASN A 87 21.55 3.70 7.38
N ASP A 88 20.81 4.00 6.31
CA ASP A 88 20.94 5.25 5.58
C ASP A 88 20.78 6.43 6.54
N GLU A 89 21.79 7.29 6.56
CA GLU A 89 21.87 8.47 7.39
C GLU A 89 20.65 9.36 7.17
N ALA A 90 20.10 9.41 5.94
CA ALA A 90 18.89 10.14 5.63
C ALA A 90 17.66 9.59 6.37
N PHE A 91 17.53 8.27 6.46
CA PHE A 91 16.41 7.62 7.16
C PHE A 91 16.52 7.80 8.68
N ASN A 92 17.74 7.73 9.22
CA ASN A 92 18.00 8.00 10.63
C ASN A 92 17.81 9.47 10.99
N THR A 93 18.10 10.38 10.07
CA THR A 93 17.88 11.82 10.24
C THR A 93 16.40 12.14 10.41
N LEU A 94 15.49 11.45 9.70
CA LEU A 94 14.04 11.64 9.88
C LEU A 94 13.61 11.38 11.34
N LYS A 95 14.16 10.35 11.98
CA LYS A 95 13.87 10.02 13.39
C LYS A 95 14.31 11.13 14.36
N GLN A 96 15.38 11.86 14.03
CA GLN A 96 15.87 12.97 14.85
C GLN A 96 14.95 14.20 14.78
N TYR A 97 14.18 14.36 13.70
CA TYR A 97 13.22 15.44 13.52
C TYR A 97 11.80 15.08 14.00
N GLY A 98 11.66 14.12 14.91
CA GLY A 98 10.37 13.75 15.48
C GLY A 98 9.47 12.89 14.58
N LEU A 99 10.03 12.27 13.52
CA LEU A 99 9.30 11.29 12.72
C LEU A 99 9.51 9.89 13.28
N LYS A 100 8.47 9.32 13.88
CA LYS A 100 8.50 7.94 14.40
C LYS A 100 7.96 7.00 13.34
N GLU A 101 8.79 6.07 12.88
CA GLU A 101 8.36 5.01 11.96
C GLU A 101 7.28 4.15 12.64
N THR A 102 6.18 3.92 11.93
CA THR A 102 5.01 3.19 12.39
C THR A 102 4.74 2.04 11.43
N GLU A 103 4.37 0.89 11.98
CA GLU A 103 4.08 -0.30 11.19
C GLU A 103 2.87 -0.09 10.28
N ILE A 104 3.00 -0.52 9.03
CA ILE A 104 1.91 -0.49 8.05
C ILE A 104 1.09 -1.76 8.24
N ASN A 105 -0.15 -1.60 8.71
CA ASN A 105 -1.14 -2.68 8.77
C ASN A 105 -1.94 -2.81 7.46
N ALA A 106 -2.80 -3.83 7.37
CA ALA A 106 -3.53 -4.12 6.13
C ALA A 106 -4.46 -2.98 5.69
N GLY A 107 -5.06 -2.27 6.65
CA GLY A 107 -5.93 -1.14 6.40
C GLY A 107 -5.20 0.08 5.86
N ILE A 108 -4.08 0.44 6.51
CA ILE A 108 -3.18 1.52 6.07
C ILE A 108 -2.70 1.21 4.65
N PHE A 109 -2.17 0.01 4.42
CA PHE A 109 -1.67 -0.40 3.11
C PHE A 109 -2.74 -0.27 2.02
N THR A 110 -3.91 -0.87 2.24
CA THR A 110 -4.99 -0.87 1.25
C THR A 110 -5.43 0.56 0.90
N ASN A 111 -5.58 1.42 1.91
CA ASN A 111 -5.94 2.81 1.69
C ASN A 111 -4.85 3.57 0.92
N LEU A 112 -3.59 3.43 1.31
CA LEU A 112 -2.49 4.17 0.67
C LEU A 112 -2.28 3.74 -0.77
N ILE A 113 -2.33 2.44 -1.08
CA ILE A 113 -2.20 1.97 -2.47
C ILE A 113 -3.28 2.61 -3.35
N PHE A 114 -4.52 2.60 -2.88
CA PHE A 114 -5.65 3.16 -3.61
C PHE A 114 -5.57 4.69 -3.75
N THR A 115 -5.37 5.39 -2.63
CA THR A 115 -5.49 6.85 -2.58
C THR A 115 -4.28 7.59 -3.13
N LEU A 116 -3.08 7.01 -2.99
CA LEU A 116 -1.84 7.55 -3.58
C LEU A 116 -1.54 6.93 -4.95
N ASP A 117 -2.43 6.07 -5.47
CA ASP A 117 -2.29 5.38 -6.75
C ASP A 117 -0.94 4.67 -6.90
N ILE A 118 -0.55 3.89 -5.90
CA ILE A 118 0.78 3.26 -5.85
C ILE A 118 0.85 2.16 -6.92
N SER A 119 1.99 2.07 -7.59
CA SER A 119 2.22 1.13 -8.67
C SER A 119 2.74 -0.21 -8.16
N VAL A 120 2.51 -1.26 -8.94
CA VAL A 120 3.25 -2.53 -8.79
C VAL A 120 4.73 -2.24 -9.01
N ALA A 121 5.57 -2.77 -8.13
CA ALA A 121 7.00 -2.54 -8.16
C ALA A 121 7.60 -3.08 -9.46
N LYS A 122 8.52 -2.33 -10.08
CA LYS A 122 9.12 -2.77 -11.37
C LYS A 122 9.91 -4.08 -11.26
N GLN A 123 10.40 -4.40 -10.08
CA GLN A 123 11.15 -5.62 -9.79
C GLN A 123 10.26 -6.80 -9.38
N ALA A 124 8.95 -6.60 -9.23
CA ALA A 124 8.03 -7.70 -8.92
C ALA A 124 8.05 -8.73 -10.06
N ASP A 125 8.07 -10.02 -9.71
CA ASP A 125 8.01 -11.10 -10.69
C ASP A 125 6.53 -11.36 -11.09
N PRO A 126 6.16 -11.17 -12.37
CA PRO A 126 4.82 -11.49 -12.86
C PRO A 126 4.37 -12.92 -12.56
N LEU A 127 5.29 -13.89 -12.61
CA LEU A 127 5.00 -15.30 -12.36
C LEU A 127 4.74 -15.56 -10.88
N GLU A 128 5.50 -14.91 -9.98
CA GLU A 128 5.27 -15.00 -8.54
C GLU A 128 3.90 -14.43 -8.14
N ILE A 129 3.48 -13.32 -8.78
CA ILE A 129 2.12 -12.77 -8.60
C ILE A 129 1.08 -13.80 -9.05
N ILE A 130 1.26 -14.43 -10.21
CA ILE A 130 0.33 -15.45 -10.71
C ILE A 130 0.27 -16.63 -9.75
N ASP A 131 1.41 -17.16 -9.32
CA ASP A 131 1.50 -18.36 -8.49
C ASP A 131 0.99 -18.12 -7.07
N THR A 132 1.14 -16.91 -6.54
CA THR A 132 0.71 -16.54 -5.18
C THR A 132 -0.75 -16.08 -5.14
N ILE A 133 -1.21 -15.36 -6.17
CA ILE A 133 -2.49 -14.63 -6.16
C ILE A 133 -3.52 -15.22 -7.14
N PHE A 134 -3.10 -15.74 -8.28
CA PHE A 134 -4.02 -16.10 -9.37
C PHE A 134 -4.00 -17.57 -9.75
N THR A 135 -3.39 -18.44 -8.94
CA THR A 135 -3.33 -19.89 -9.17
C THR A 135 -4.72 -20.52 -9.30
N GLU A 136 -4.84 -21.45 -10.25
CA GLU A 136 -6.10 -21.95 -10.82
C GLU A 136 -6.96 -22.82 -9.88
N GLU A 137 -6.47 -23.18 -8.68
CA GLU A 137 -7.21 -24.03 -7.72
C GLU A 137 -8.19 -23.24 -6.82
N LYS A 138 -8.92 -22.28 -7.39
CA LYS A 138 -9.89 -21.48 -6.65
C LYS A 138 -11.34 -21.90 -6.97
N PRO A 139 -12.04 -22.57 -6.04
CA PRO A 139 -13.33 -23.18 -6.32
C PRO A 139 -14.43 -22.13 -6.46
N ARG A 140 -15.20 -22.27 -7.54
CA ARG A 140 -16.52 -21.66 -7.82
C ARG A 140 -16.62 -20.12 -7.83
N SER A 141 -17.60 -19.65 -8.59
CA SER A 141 -17.78 -18.25 -9.00
C SER A 141 -18.30 -17.31 -7.90
N ASP A 142 -18.60 -17.83 -6.71
CA ASP A 142 -19.31 -17.18 -5.61
C ASP A 142 -18.48 -16.95 -4.34
N GLU A 143 -17.24 -17.45 -4.27
CA GLU A 143 -16.41 -17.33 -3.07
C GLU A 143 -15.52 -16.07 -3.05
N SER A 144 -15.42 -15.45 -1.87
CA SER A 144 -14.48 -14.36 -1.60
C SER A 144 -13.18 -14.91 -1.03
N TYR A 145 -12.05 -14.39 -1.50
CA TYR A 145 -10.69 -14.85 -1.22
C TYR A 145 -9.91 -13.80 -0.43
N PRO A 146 -9.74 -14.00 0.89
CA PRO A 146 -8.92 -13.15 1.72
C PRO A 146 -7.42 -13.41 1.52
N TYR A 147 -6.63 -12.36 1.39
CA TYR A 147 -5.17 -12.39 1.45
C TYR A 147 -4.64 -11.75 2.71
N LYS A 148 -3.49 -12.21 3.20
CA LYS A 148 -2.77 -11.48 4.25
C LYS A 148 -1.94 -10.37 3.60
N LEU A 149 -1.72 -9.29 4.33
CA LEU A 149 -0.91 -8.16 3.87
C LEU A 149 0.46 -8.62 3.33
N LYS A 150 1.13 -9.49 4.07
CA LYS A 150 2.47 -10.02 3.71
C LYS A 150 2.52 -10.75 2.36
N ASP A 151 1.39 -11.26 1.87
CA ASP A 151 1.32 -11.99 0.60
C ASP A 151 1.15 -11.03 -0.59
N ILE A 152 0.81 -9.75 -0.32
CA ILE A 152 0.50 -8.74 -1.34
C ILE A 152 1.53 -7.61 -1.33
N GLN A 153 1.94 -7.16 -0.15
CA GLN A 153 2.83 -6.02 0.05
C GLN A 153 4.14 -6.09 -0.75
N PRO A 154 4.82 -7.25 -0.89
CA PRO A 154 6.08 -7.33 -1.63
C PRO A 154 5.98 -6.94 -3.11
N PHE A 155 4.78 -6.99 -3.71
CA PHE A 155 4.58 -6.68 -5.12
C PHE A 155 4.43 -5.18 -5.42
N PHE A 156 4.32 -4.31 -4.41
CA PHE A 156 4.14 -2.86 -4.60
C PHE A 156 5.39 -2.06 -4.26
N ASP A 157 5.49 -0.84 -4.79
CA ASP A 157 6.58 0.06 -4.44
C ASP A 157 6.68 0.27 -2.92
N ASN A 158 7.91 0.40 -2.41
CA ASN A 158 8.19 0.53 -0.98
C ASN A 158 7.42 1.69 -0.35
N LEU A 159 6.91 1.45 0.85
CA LEU A 159 6.14 2.40 1.64
C LEU A 159 6.77 2.58 3.01
N PHE A 160 6.97 3.83 3.40
CA PHE A 160 7.31 4.18 4.78
C PHE A 160 6.23 5.09 5.34
N PHE A 161 5.82 4.78 6.56
CA PHE A 161 4.74 5.45 7.28
C PHE A 161 5.28 5.95 8.60
N PHE A 162 5.21 7.26 8.82
CA PHE A 162 5.77 7.90 10.01
C PHE A 162 4.69 8.68 10.74
N GLU A 163 4.58 8.51 12.05
CA GLU A 163 3.85 9.42 12.92
C GLU A 163 4.71 10.68 13.16
N ILE A 164 4.11 11.86 13.00
CA ILE A 164 4.75 13.13 13.32
C ILE A 164 4.50 13.41 14.79
N ASP A 165 5.56 13.38 15.61
CA ASP A 165 5.48 13.81 17.00
C ASP A 165 5.40 15.34 17.05
N VAL A 166 4.25 15.86 17.50
CA VAL A 166 3.97 17.30 17.54
C VAL A 166 4.71 17.97 18.71
N ASP A 167 5.24 17.18 19.66
CA ASP A 167 6.10 17.69 20.75
C ASP A 167 7.55 17.95 20.30
N CYS A 168 7.83 17.84 19.00
CA CYS A 168 9.08 18.29 18.41
C CYS A 168 9.15 19.83 18.49
N THR A 169 9.58 20.30 19.66
CA THR A 169 10.01 21.68 19.86
C THR A 169 11.14 21.95 18.89
N LEU A 170 10.87 22.78 17.87
CA LEU A 170 11.90 23.41 17.07
C LEU A 170 12.82 24.13 18.06
N ALA A 171 13.97 23.50 18.36
CA ALA A 171 15.02 24.15 19.11
C ALA A 171 15.35 25.44 18.34
N SER A 172 14.97 26.56 18.96
CA SER A 172 15.09 27.91 18.43
C SER A 172 16.51 28.43 18.59
#